data_AF-A0A645I417-F1
#
_entry.id   AF-A0A645I417-F1
#
_cell.length_a   1.000
_cell.length_b   1.000
_cell.length_c   1.000
_cell.angle_alpha   90.00
_cell.angle_beta   90.00
_cell.angle_gamma   90.00
#
_symmetry.space_group_name_H-M   'P 1'
#
loop_
_entity.id
_entity.type
_entity.pdbx_description
1 polymer ?
#
loop_
_entity_poly.entity_id
_entity_poly.type
_entity_poly.pdbx_seq_one_letter_code
_entity_poly.pdbx_strand_id
1 'polypeptide(L)'
;MGSGANWVSCHIALFLSLLRYFASQGMESPMPLIMFFDQPSQVYFPQDINYDEKRSKQEIQQDKQAVSKMYKVMFDEIEKIHKETGVNPQLIIVDHVDSTTMQEESDKIRFKECTRRVWRNKEALI
;
A
#
# COMPACT_ATOMS: atom_id res chain seq x y z
N MET A 1 -4.17 -10.86 19.69
CA MET A 1 -3.63 -10.11 18.53
C MET A 1 -2.79 -11.05 17.68
N GLY A 2 -3.42 -11.84 16.81
CA GLY A 2 -2.71 -12.91 16.09
C GLY A 2 -3.22 -13.08 14.66
N SER A 3 -2.64 -12.34 13.72
CA SER A 3 -2.52 -12.72 12.32
C SER A 3 -1.42 -11.85 11.69
N GLY A 4 -0.65 -12.39 10.73
CA GLY A 4 0.40 -11.63 10.04
C GLY A 4 -0.10 -10.31 9.44
N ALA A 5 -1.37 -10.25 9.05
CA ALA A 5 -2.03 -9.05 8.53
C ALA A 5 -2.06 -7.89 9.54
N ASN A 6 -2.23 -8.18 10.83
CA ASN A 6 -2.19 -7.15 11.87
C ASN A 6 -0.76 -6.61 12.07
N TRP A 7 0.24 -7.47 11.92
CA TRP A 7 1.65 -7.10 12.02
C TRP A 7 2.06 -6.15 10.89
N VAL A 8 1.71 -6.45 9.63
CA VAL A 8 1.98 -5.55 8.49
C VAL A 8 1.29 -4.20 8.66
N SER A 9 0.03 -4.21 9.10
CA SER A 9 -0.72 -2.97 9.34
C SER A 9 -0.04 -2.07 10.38
N CYS A 10 0.50 -2.66 11.46
CA CYS A 10 1.27 -1.90 12.46
C CYS A 10 2.56 -1.29 11.88
N HIS A 11 3.27 -2.03 11.03
CA HIS A 11 4.50 -1.52 10.41
C HIS A 11 4.20 -0.37 9.45
N ILE A 12 3.19 -0.52 8.59
CA ILE A 12 2.79 0.55 7.66
C ILE A 12 2.36 1.79 8.44
N ALA A 13 1.55 1.64 9.49
CA ALA A 13 1.14 2.77 10.32
C ALA A 13 2.33 3.46 11.00
N LEU A 14 3.28 2.69 11.54
CA LEU A 14 4.50 3.22 12.14
C LEU A 14 5.33 4.01 11.12
N PHE A 15 5.63 3.42 9.96
CA PHE A 15 6.43 4.08 8.94
C PHE A 15 5.74 5.34 8.40
N LEU A 16 4.44 5.28 8.13
CA LEU A 16 3.67 6.45 7.73
C LEU A 16 3.69 7.56 8.80
N SER A 17 3.59 7.21 10.08
CA SER A 17 3.70 8.20 11.17
C SER A 17 5.08 8.84 11.26
N LEU A 18 6.16 8.09 10.99
CA LEU A 18 7.51 8.62 10.90
C LEU A 18 7.65 9.55 9.69
N LEU A 19 7.11 9.15 8.54
CA LEU A 19 7.09 9.98 7.34
C LEU A 19 6.37 11.32 7.60
N ARG A 20 5.21 11.27 8.28
CA ARG A 20 4.49 12.47 8.74
C ARG A 20 5.32 13.31 9.69
N TYR A 21 5.97 12.68 10.66
CA TYR A 21 6.83 13.38 11.61
C TYR A 21 7.96 14.14 10.91
N PHE A 22 8.69 13.46 10.01
CA PHE A 22 9.76 14.10 9.23
C PHE A 22 9.22 15.18 8.29
N ALA A 23 8.06 14.96 7.64
CA ALA A 23 7.43 15.98 6.81
C ALA A 23 7.06 17.24 7.60
N SER A 24 6.63 17.08 8.86
CA SER A 24 6.31 18.22 9.72
C SER A 24 7.52 19.06 10.15
N GLN A 25 8.74 18.50 10.04
CA GLN A 25 9.99 19.26 10.26
C GLN A 25 10.38 20.12 9.04
N GLY A 26 9.73 19.95 7.89
CA GLY A 26 9.98 20.73 6.69
C GLY A 26 11.44 20.65 6.22
N MET A 27 12.06 21.82 6.01
CA MET A 27 13.46 21.93 5.56
C MET A 27 14.49 21.47 6.59
N GLU A 28 14.10 21.39 7.87
CA GLU A 28 14.98 20.94 8.96
C GLU A 28 14.98 19.42 9.11
N SER A 29 14.21 18.69 8.28
CA SER A 29 14.18 17.23 8.32
C SER A 29 15.55 16.66 7.91
N PRO A 30 16.21 15.87 8.78
CA PRO A 30 17.45 15.19 8.41
C PRO A 30 17.21 13.98 7.49
N MET A 31 15.94 13.57 7.32
CA MET A 31 15.55 12.38 6.58
C MET A 31 14.87 12.73 5.25
N PRO A 32 15.19 12.02 4.15
CA PRO A 32 14.47 12.16 2.90
C PRO A 32 13.01 11.74 3.07
N LEU A 33 12.10 12.49 2.47
CA LEU A 33 10.66 12.23 2.50
C LEU A 33 10.24 11.26 1.39
N ILE A 34 11.04 10.22 1.19
CA ILE A 34 10.81 9.16 0.22
C ILE A 34 10.69 7.85 0.99
N MET A 35 9.65 7.08 0.72
CA MET A 35 9.38 5.79 1.34
C MET A 35 9.16 4.74 0.26
N PHE A 36 9.75 3.55 0.46
CA PHE A 36 9.65 2.43 -0.45
C PHE A 36 9.06 1.21 0.27
N PHE A 37 8.00 0.62 -0.29
CA PHE A 37 7.46 -0.67 0.13
C PHE A 37 7.62 -1.71 -0.97
N ASP A 38 8.18 -2.86 -0.60
CA ASP A 38 8.30 -4.03 -1.46
C ASP A 38 7.26 -5.07 -1.05
N GLN A 39 6.33 -5.34 -1.96
CA GLN A 39 5.29 -6.36 -1.86
C GLN A 39 4.48 -6.38 -0.54
N PRO A 40 3.93 -5.23 -0.08
CA PRO A 40 3.20 -5.18 1.20
C PRO A 40 1.94 -6.06 1.21
N SER A 41 1.35 -6.37 0.05
CA SER A 41 0.17 -7.24 -0.03
C SER A 41 0.46 -8.73 0.18
N GLN A 42 1.72 -9.18 0.18
CA GLN A 42 2.06 -10.61 0.21
C GLN A 42 1.42 -11.36 1.38
N VAL A 43 1.24 -10.69 2.51
CA VAL A 43 0.65 -11.29 3.71
C VAL A 43 -0.86 -11.58 3.56
N TYR A 44 -1.52 -10.91 2.60
CA TYR A 44 -2.92 -11.14 2.24
C TYR A 44 -3.08 -12.11 1.05
N PHE A 45 -2.00 -12.37 0.29
CA PHE A 45 -1.98 -13.31 -0.83
C PHE A 45 -0.90 -14.38 -0.63
N PRO A 46 -1.20 -15.50 0.05
CA PRO A 46 -0.25 -16.61 0.15
C PRO A 46 0.10 -17.15 -1.24
N GLN A 47 1.38 -17.39 -1.50
CA GLN A 47 1.93 -17.71 -2.84
C GLN A 47 1.56 -19.11 -3.38
N ASP A 48 0.78 -19.89 -2.64
CA ASP A 48 0.47 -21.25 -3.03
C ASP A 48 -0.75 -21.28 -3.97
N ILE A 49 -0.49 -21.63 -5.22
CA ILE A 49 -1.51 -21.80 -6.29
C ILE A 49 -2.55 -22.88 -5.89
N ASN A 50 -2.15 -23.85 -5.06
CA ASN A 50 -3.02 -24.88 -4.48
C ASN A 50 -3.83 -24.39 -3.25
N TYR A 51 -3.54 -23.20 -2.74
CA TYR A 51 -4.21 -22.61 -1.58
C TYR A 51 -5.49 -21.88 -1.96
N ASP A 52 -5.53 -21.27 -3.15
CA ASP A 52 -6.71 -20.56 -3.66
C ASP A 52 -7.87 -21.51 -3.98
N GLU A 53 -7.60 -22.75 -4.42
CA GLU A 53 -8.67 -23.76 -4.63
C GLU A 53 -9.35 -24.21 -3.33
N LYS A 54 -8.67 -24.06 -2.19
CA LYS A 54 -9.19 -24.45 -0.87
C LYS A 54 -9.86 -23.29 -0.12
N ARG A 55 -9.73 -22.06 -0.61
CA ARG A 55 -10.27 -20.87 0.04
C ARG A 55 -11.71 -20.62 -0.38
N SER A 56 -12.53 -20.28 0.60
CA SER A 56 -13.88 -19.81 0.34
C SER A 56 -13.85 -18.46 -0.39
N LYS A 57 -14.89 -18.19 -1.18
CA LYS A 57 -15.09 -16.86 -1.79
C LYS A 57 -15.08 -15.73 -0.75
N GLN A 58 -15.48 -16.04 0.49
CA GLN A 58 -15.48 -15.09 1.60
C GLN A 58 -14.06 -14.72 2.05
N GLU A 59 -13.15 -15.68 2.17
CA GLU A 59 -11.75 -15.44 2.54
C GLU A 59 -11.02 -14.59 1.50
N ILE A 60 -11.19 -14.91 0.21
CA ILE A 60 -10.62 -14.13 -0.90
C ILE A 60 -11.14 -12.68 -0.84
N GLN A 61 -12.43 -12.50 -0.57
CA GLN A 61 -13.04 -11.18 -0.48
C GLN A 61 -12.53 -10.39 0.74
N GLN A 62 -12.31 -11.05 1.88
CA GLN A 62 -11.72 -10.42 3.08
C GLN A 62 -10.28 -9.95 2.82
N ASP A 63 -9.48 -10.76 2.14
CA ASP A 63 -8.11 -10.39 1.79
C ASP A 63 -8.07 -9.20 0.84
N LYS A 64 -8.93 -9.19 -0.20
CA LYS A 64 -9.09 -8.02 -1.08
C LYS A 64 -9.52 -6.77 -0.33
N GLN A 65 -10.45 -6.90 0.63
CA GLN A 65 -10.88 -5.78 1.47
C GLN A 65 -9.73 -5.23 2.32
N ALA A 66 -8.91 -6.11 2.89
CA ALA A 66 -7.78 -5.69 3.71
C ALA A 66 -6.72 -4.95 2.88
N VAL A 67 -6.41 -5.45 1.69
CA VAL A 67 -5.49 -4.78 0.74
C VAL A 67 -6.06 -3.44 0.28
N SER A 68 -7.35 -3.39 -0.08
CA SER A 68 -8.02 -2.13 -0.44
C SER A 68 -7.93 -1.10 0.70
N LYS A 69 -8.13 -1.52 1.94
CA LYS A 69 -8.03 -0.66 3.12
C LYS A 69 -6.58 -0.17 3.33
N MET A 70 -5.60 -1.05 3.16
CA MET A 70 -4.18 -0.71 3.27
C MET A 70 -3.79 0.41 2.29
N TYR A 71 -4.13 0.26 1.01
CA TYR A 71 -3.87 1.30 0.01
C TYR A 71 -4.61 2.60 0.28
N LYS A 72 -5.88 2.52 0.69
CA LYS A 72 -6.65 3.69 1.11
C LYS A 72 -5.97 4.46 2.23
N VAL A 73 -5.50 3.77 3.28
CA VAL A 73 -4.77 4.43 4.38
C VAL A 73 -3.51 5.12 3.89
N MET A 74 -2.73 4.47 3.02
CA MET A 74 -1.52 5.08 2.45
C MET A 74 -1.85 6.34 1.64
N PHE A 75 -2.86 6.26 0.77
CA PHE A 75 -3.34 7.38 -0.02
C PHE A 75 -3.83 8.56 0.82
N ASP A 76 -4.70 8.28 1.79
CA ASP A 76 -5.26 9.28 2.68
C ASP A 76 -4.17 9.96 3.50
N GLU A 77 -3.17 9.21 3.96
CA GLU A 77 -2.10 9.75 4.79
C GLU A 77 -1.17 10.68 4.02
N ILE A 78 -0.76 10.32 2.80
CA ILE A 78 0.06 11.22 1.97
C ILE A 78 -0.68 12.53 1.69
N GLU A 79 -1.99 12.46 1.43
CA GLU A 79 -2.82 13.64 1.21
C GLU A 79 -2.98 14.49 2.48
N LYS A 80 -3.14 13.86 3.65
CA LYS A 80 -3.19 14.56 4.94
C LYS A 80 -1.87 15.25 5.26
N ILE A 81 -0.74 14.58 5.06
CA ILE A 81 0.59 15.17 5.28
C ILE A 81 0.72 16.43 4.41
N HIS A 82 0.34 16.36 3.13
CA HIS A 82 0.40 17.51 2.24
C HIS A 82 -0.48 18.67 2.70
N LYS A 83 -1.73 18.38 3.10
CA LYS A 83 -2.67 19.41 3.61
C LYS A 83 -2.19 20.06 4.90
N GLU A 84 -1.57 19.30 5.80
CA GLU A 84 -1.18 19.79 7.13
C GLU A 84 0.18 20.47 7.15
N THR A 85 1.15 19.95 6.38
CA THR A 85 2.55 20.42 6.42
C THR A 85 2.94 21.26 5.21
N GLY A 86 2.14 21.24 4.14
CA GLY A 86 2.50 21.81 2.83
C GLY A 86 3.53 20.98 2.05
N VAL A 87 4.10 19.93 2.67
CA VAL A 87 5.13 19.09 2.06
C VAL A 87 4.48 17.85 1.44
N ASN A 88 4.88 17.50 0.22
CA ASN A 88 4.34 16.33 -0.48
C ASN A 88 5.36 15.17 -0.47
N PRO A 89 5.29 14.24 0.49
CA PRO A 89 6.20 13.10 0.54
C PRO A 89 5.95 12.13 -0.62
N GLN A 90 6.99 11.41 -1.04
CA GLN A 90 6.91 10.40 -2.09
C GLN A 90 6.82 8.99 -1.50
N LEU A 91 5.76 8.27 -1.87
CA LEU A 91 5.59 6.86 -1.54
C LEU A 91 5.70 6.02 -2.82
N ILE A 92 6.62 5.07 -2.83
CA ILE A 92 6.86 4.13 -3.93
C ILE A 92 6.50 2.73 -3.43
N ILE A 93 5.66 2.03 -4.18
CA ILE A 93 5.18 0.71 -3.82
C ILE A 93 5.36 -0.19 -5.04
N VAL A 94 6.02 -1.32 -4.84
CA VAL A 94 6.08 -2.43 -5.80
C VAL A 94 5.20 -3.54 -5.25
N ASP A 95 4.26 -4.03 -6.04
CA ASP A 95 3.33 -5.08 -5.60
C ASP A 95 2.77 -5.88 -6.79
N HIS A 96 2.14 -7.02 -6.50
CA HIS A 96 1.42 -7.85 -7.47
C HIS A 96 -0.08 -7.56 -7.53
N VAL A 97 -0.54 -6.54 -6.80
CA VAL A 97 -1.94 -6.11 -6.74
C VAL A 97 -2.33 -5.32 -7.98
N ASP A 98 -3.58 -5.49 -8.43
CA ASP A 98 -4.16 -4.68 -9.49
C ASP A 98 -5.38 -3.87 -9.01
N SER A 99 -5.85 -2.96 -9.88
CA SER A 99 -7.01 -2.12 -9.58
C SER A 99 -8.29 -2.92 -9.29
N THR A 100 -8.40 -4.18 -9.70
CA THR A 100 -9.59 -5.00 -9.42
C THR A 100 -9.67 -5.45 -7.96
N THR A 101 -8.57 -5.28 -7.22
CA THR A 101 -8.50 -5.55 -5.78
C THR A 101 -9.16 -4.45 -4.95
N MET A 102 -9.13 -3.21 -5.45
CA MET A 102 -9.77 -2.07 -4.79
C MET A 102 -11.29 -2.21 -4.84
N GLN A 103 -11.96 -2.00 -3.72
CA GLN A 103 -13.41 -2.20 -3.59
C GLN A 103 -14.19 -0.95 -4.06
N GLU A 104 -13.76 0.22 -3.61
CA GLU A 104 -14.39 1.51 -3.92
C GLU A 104 -13.94 2.05 -5.27
N GLU A 105 -14.86 2.67 -6.02
CA GLU A 105 -14.55 3.18 -7.36
C GLU A 105 -13.56 4.36 -7.33
N SER A 106 -13.65 5.23 -6.32
CA SER A 106 -12.68 6.32 -6.12
C SER A 106 -11.26 5.78 -5.91
N ASP A 107 -11.12 4.71 -5.14
CA ASP A 107 -9.83 4.11 -4.80
C ASP A 107 -9.26 3.38 -6.02
N LYS A 108 -10.11 2.75 -6.84
CA LYS A 108 -9.71 2.17 -8.14
C LYS A 108 -9.14 3.23 -9.09
N ILE A 109 -9.82 4.37 -9.21
CA ILE A 109 -9.37 5.48 -10.08
C ILE A 109 -8.03 5.99 -9.58
N ARG A 110 -7.93 6.32 -8.29
CA ARG A 110 -6.69 6.81 -7.67
C ARG A 110 -5.54 5.82 -7.82
N PHE A 111 -5.80 4.52 -7.60
CA PHE A 111 -4.80 3.47 -7.79
C PHE A 111 -4.30 3.42 -9.24
N LYS A 112 -5.19 3.49 -10.23
CA LYS A 112 -4.82 3.51 -11.65
C LYS A 112 -3.99 4.74 -12.00
N GLU A 113 -4.36 5.92 -11.51
CA GLU A 113 -3.61 7.16 -11.73
C GLU A 113 -2.20 7.12 -11.13
N CYS A 114 -2.06 6.50 -9.95
CA CYS A 114 -0.77 6.31 -9.29
C CYS A 114 0.07 5.17 -9.91
N THR A 115 -0.54 4.25 -10.66
CA THR A 115 0.17 3.11 -11.26
C THR A 115 1.02 3.58 -12.44
N ARG A 116 2.35 3.56 -12.27
CA ARG A 116 3.29 4.00 -13.32
C ARG A 116 3.60 2.93 -14.36
N ARG A 117 3.69 1.67 -13.94
CA ARG A 117 3.98 0.51 -14.77
C ARG A 117 3.24 -0.70 -14.23
N VAL A 118 2.79 -1.56 -15.15
CA VAL A 118 2.25 -2.88 -14.83
C VAL A 118 3.16 -3.89 -15.53
N TRP A 119 4.11 -4.43 -14.77
CA TRP A 119 5.06 -5.42 -15.29
C TRP A 119 4.36 -6.78 -15.39
N ARG A 120 4.04 -7.19 -16.63
CA ARG A 120 3.48 -8.51 -16.96
C ARG A 120 4.34 -9.12 -18.07
N ASN A 121 4.27 -10.44 -18.25
CA ASN A 121 4.88 -11.15 -19.38
C ASN A 121 6.41 -10.98 -19.53
N LYS A 122 7.16 -10.96 -18.43
CA LYS A 122 8.64 -10.80 -18.40
C LYS A 122 9.19 -9.45 -18.86
N GLU A 123 8.33 -8.45 -19.11
CA GLU A 123 8.78 -7.06 -19.16
C GLU A 123 9.03 -6.58 -17.73
N ALA A 124 10.25 -6.79 -17.24
CA ALA A 124 10.73 -6.20 -15.99
C ALA A 124 11.52 -4.92 -16.29
N LEU A 125 11.73 -4.08 -15.28
CA LEU A 125 12.70 -3.00 -15.37
C LEU A 125 14.08 -3.64 -15.52
N ILE A 126 14.68 -3.57 -16.72
CA ILE A 126 16.06 -4.01 -17.00
C ILE A 126 17.00 -2.93 -16.50
#